data_AF-I8TL87-F1
#
_entry.id   AF-I8TL87-F1
#
_cell.length_a   1.000
_cell.length_b   1.000
_cell.length_c   1.000
_cell.angle_alpha   90.00
_cell.angle_beta   90.00
_cell.angle_gamma   90.00
#
_symmetry.space_group_name_H-M   'P 1'
#
loop_
_entity.id
_entity.type
_entity.pdbx_description
1 polymer ?
#
loop_
_entity_poly.entity_id
_entity_poly.type
_entity_poly.pdbx_seq_one_letter_code
_entity_poly.pdbx_strand_id
1 'polypeptide(L)'
;MATTKNSVVIEQRPSNDESSRATRSRVWDNPILSKLCKSRERLVVLKIDFLLLTWAFVSGLTKDMDQSATTQAYVSGMKESLSLYGNELVEFTTFFSIGYAIAIVPSQLTQTKIRPSHICRKECKDCICTEILFGGFRVHTPEELGTRLAIFGVSGTAGNMFLGILQAALYKNLDGAGGLQGWQWLFIVTGCITMAWGMLGLFIIPDSPSITRALWLTKTERKIAVDRMASYGIKTNELVNRQVVLKKIRALLKSPLSWLYIAAYLQYAWSQRCNSYFLLYLKHLHCQPHPLGRIRNLNRHQCRSQLSE
;
A
#
# COMPACT_ATOMS: atom_id res chain seq x y z
N MET A 1 31.67 46.78 50.96
CA MET A 1 30.54 46.36 50.11
C MET A 1 30.84 44.94 49.63
N ALA A 2 30.39 43.94 50.38
CA ALA A 2 30.51 42.52 50.01
C ALA A 2 29.34 41.78 50.65
N THR A 3 28.33 41.46 49.86
CA THR A 3 27.18 40.66 50.27
C THR A 3 27.47 39.19 50.01
N THR A 4 27.72 38.44 51.09
CA THR A 4 27.77 36.98 51.10
C THR A 4 26.35 36.43 51.06
N LYS A 5 25.96 35.75 49.98
CA LYS A 5 24.68 35.02 49.90
C LYS A 5 24.89 33.58 50.36
N ASN A 6 24.17 33.19 51.42
CA ASN A 6 24.09 31.82 51.93
C ASN A 6 23.50 30.88 50.86
N SER A 7 24.24 29.83 50.51
CA SER A 7 23.76 28.70 49.71
C SER A 7 23.08 27.67 50.62
N VAL A 8 21.75 27.61 50.57
CA VAL A 8 20.96 26.50 51.10
C VAL A 8 21.08 25.34 50.11
N VAL A 9 21.81 24.29 50.50
CA VAL A 9 21.84 23.01 49.78
C VAL A 9 20.53 22.29 50.09
N ILE A 10 19.63 22.22 49.10
CA ILE A 10 18.40 21.42 49.19
C ILE A 10 18.76 19.99 48.76
N GLU A 11 18.78 19.08 49.71
CA GLU A 11 18.88 17.64 49.48
C GLU A 11 17.64 17.16 48.70
N GLN A 12 17.81 16.79 47.43
CA GLN A 12 16.74 16.22 46.62
C GLN A 12 16.48 14.77 47.08
N ARG A 13 15.32 14.53 47.68
CA ARG A 13 14.81 13.19 47.97
C ARG A 13 14.60 12.45 46.64
N PRO A 14 15.18 11.25 46.41
CA PRO A 14 15.01 10.53 45.16
C PRO A 14 13.52 10.21 44.94
N SER A 15 13.01 10.60 43.78
CA SER A 15 11.63 10.37 43.36
C SER A 15 11.34 8.87 43.19
N ASN A 16 10.13 8.44 43.54
CA ASN A 16 9.62 7.06 43.41
C ASN A 16 9.75 6.44 41.98
N ASP A 17 10.11 7.23 40.97
CA ASP A 17 10.40 6.79 39.60
C ASP A 17 11.73 6.01 39.46
N GLU A 18 12.67 6.18 40.38
CA GLU A 18 13.99 5.55 40.28
C GLU A 18 13.99 4.13 40.86
N SER A 19 13.22 3.92 41.94
CA SER A 19 12.93 2.58 42.51
C SER A 19 12.16 1.70 41.53
N SER A 20 11.18 2.26 40.82
CA SER A 20 10.39 1.51 39.83
C SER A 20 11.19 1.16 38.57
N ARG A 21 12.17 1.97 38.15
CA ARG A 21 13.13 1.60 37.08
C ARG A 21 14.14 0.55 37.54
N ALA A 22 14.65 0.64 38.76
CA ALA A 22 15.65 -0.28 39.31
C ALA A 22 15.09 -1.69 39.66
N THR A 23 13.79 -1.77 39.99
CA THR A 23 13.11 -3.07 40.15
C THR A 23 12.61 -3.61 38.80
N ARG A 24 12.29 -2.74 37.84
CA ARG A 24 11.95 -3.16 36.47
C ARG A 24 13.15 -3.83 35.79
N SER A 25 14.36 -3.27 35.83
CA SER A 25 15.55 -3.88 35.19
C SER A 25 15.83 -5.30 35.68
N ARG A 26 15.81 -5.52 37.00
CA ARG A 26 16.14 -6.81 37.62
C ARG A 26 15.24 -7.99 37.22
N VAL A 27 13.98 -7.74 36.85
CA VAL A 27 13.05 -8.80 36.42
C VAL A 27 13.33 -9.26 34.98
N TRP A 28 13.82 -8.35 34.13
CA TRP A 28 14.12 -8.65 32.72
C TRP A 28 15.51 -9.24 32.49
N ASP A 29 16.43 -9.09 33.46
CA ASP A 29 17.81 -9.60 33.38
C ASP A 29 17.92 -11.12 33.63
N ASN A 30 16.81 -11.80 33.96
CA ASN A 30 16.78 -13.25 34.14
C ASN A 30 16.91 -13.99 32.79
N PRO A 31 17.95 -14.82 32.59
CA PRO A 31 18.23 -15.47 31.30
C PRO A 31 17.14 -16.49 30.88
N ILE A 32 16.40 -17.04 31.83
CA ILE A 32 15.28 -17.98 31.56
C ILE A 32 14.04 -17.21 31.08
N LEU A 33 13.73 -16.09 31.73
CA LEU A 33 12.61 -15.23 31.38
C LEU A 33 12.82 -14.57 30.00
N SER A 34 14.04 -14.12 29.69
CA SER A 34 14.37 -13.54 28.39
C SER A 34 14.24 -14.57 27.26
N LYS A 35 14.65 -15.83 27.49
CA LYS A 35 14.53 -16.92 26.50
C LYS A 35 13.07 -17.33 26.26
N LEU A 36 12.25 -17.41 27.32
CA LEU A 36 10.82 -17.68 27.24
C LEU A 36 10.05 -16.53 26.58
N CYS A 37 10.32 -15.28 26.95
CA CYS A 37 9.74 -14.10 26.31
C CYS A 37 10.10 -14.04 24.82
N LYS A 38 11.36 -14.30 24.44
CA LYS A 38 11.79 -14.31 23.04
C LYS A 38 11.09 -15.39 22.18
N SER A 39 10.65 -16.49 22.78
CA SER A 39 9.84 -17.51 22.10
C SER A 39 8.36 -17.11 22.00
N ARG A 40 7.76 -16.59 23.08
CA ARG A 40 6.36 -16.10 23.05
C ARG A 40 6.19 -14.87 22.16
N GLU A 41 7.12 -13.93 22.20
CA GLU A 41 7.14 -12.74 21.36
C GLU A 41 7.18 -13.12 19.88
N ARG A 42 8.06 -14.05 19.48
CA ARG A 42 8.12 -14.53 18.10
C ARG A 42 6.83 -15.19 17.63
N LEU A 43 6.14 -15.95 18.48
CA LEU A 43 4.85 -16.55 18.13
C LEU A 43 3.76 -15.48 17.93
N VAL A 44 3.74 -14.44 18.76
CA VAL A 44 2.81 -13.32 18.62
C VAL A 44 3.09 -12.55 17.33
N VAL A 45 4.36 -12.27 17.03
CA VAL A 45 4.77 -11.62 15.78
C VAL A 45 4.41 -12.47 14.58
N LEU A 46 4.67 -13.79 14.60
CA LEU A 46 4.32 -14.69 13.51
C LEU A 46 2.80 -14.78 13.29
N LYS A 47 2.01 -14.78 14.37
CA LYS A 47 0.54 -14.77 14.29
C LYS A 47 0.02 -13.46 13.68
N ILE A 48 0.58 -12.31 14.09
CA ILE A 48 0.28 -10.99 13.54
C ILE A 48 0.70 -10.93 12.07
N ASP A 49 1.91 -11.38 11.76
CA ASP A 49 2.47 -11.41 10.41
C ASP A 49 1.61 -12.26 9.49
N PHE A 50 1.30 -13.49 9.87
CA PHE A 50 0.49 -14.38 9.04
C PHE A 50 -0.86 -13.74 8.71
N LEU A 51 -1.55 -13.20 9.71
CA LEU A 51 -2.87 -12.63 9.50
C LEU A 51 -2.85 -11.31 8.72
N LEU A 52 -1.94 -10.38 9.05
CA LEU A 52 -1.85 -9.10 8.36
C LEU A 52 -1.24 -9.21 6.97
N LEU A 53 -0.21 -10.04 6.81
CA LEU A 53 0.46 -10.21 5.53
C LEU A 53 -0.42 -10.97 4.53
N THR A 54 -1.15 -12.00 4.97
CA THR A 54 -2.13 -12.67 4.11
C THR A 54 -3.25 -11.72 3.73
N TRP A 55 -3.80 -10.95 4.68
CA TRP A 55 -4.82 -9.96 4.37
C TRP A 55 -4.31 -8.89 3.38
N ALA A 56 -3.07 -8.43 3.59
CA ALA A 56 -2.42 -7.45 2.73
C ALA A 56 -2.14 -7.96 1.33
N PHE A 57 -1.70 -9.21 1.23
CA PHE A 57 -1.45 -9.85 -0.04
C PHE A 57 -2.73 -9.95 -0.86
N VAL A 58 -3.83 -10.38 -0.25
CA VAL A 58 -5.13 -10.46 -0.92
C VAL A 58 -5.64 -9.05 -1.28
N SER A 59 -5.50 -8.06 -0.39
CA SER A 59 -5.92 -6.69 -0.68
C SER A 59 -5.11 -6.03 -1.80
N GLY A 60 -3.81 -6.31 -1.90
CA GLY A 60 -2.97 -5.86 -3.00
C GLY A 60 -3.39 -6.52 -4.31
N LEU A 61 -3.62 -7.84 -4.27
CA LEU A 61 -4.12 -8.62 -5.40
C LEU A 61 -5.45 -8.05 -5.93
N THR A 62 -6.45 -7.84 -5.07
CA THR A 62 -7.76 -7.30 -5.49
C THR A 62 -7.64 -5.89 -6.06
N LYS A 63 -6.79 -5.04 -5.47
CA LYS A 63 -6.56 -3.67 -5.94
C LYS A 63 -5.95 -3.63 -7.34
N ASP A 64 -4.90 -4.42 -7.58
CA ASP A 64 -4.25 -4.46 -8.90
C ASP A 64 -5.12 -5.18 -9.95
N MET A 65 -5.94 -6.14 -9.51
CA MET A 65 -6.97 -6.78 -10.34
C MET A 65 -8.02 -5.76 -10.80
N ASP A 66 -8.55 -4.92 -9.91
CA ASP A 66 -9.53 -3.89 -10.27
C ASP A 66 -8.93 -2.82 -11.21
N GLN A 67 -7.68 -2.41 -10.97
CA GLN A 67 -7.02 -1.41 -11.81
C GLN A 67 -6.76 -1.93 -13.24
N SER A 68 -6.44 -3.22 -13.39
CA SER A 68 -6.22 -3.84 -14.69
C SER A 68 -7.49 -4.36 -15.37
N ALA A 69 -8.60 -4.49 -14.65
CA ALA A 69 -9.88 -4.95 -15.22
C ALA A 69 -10.35 -4.03 -16.35
N THR A 70 -10.18 -2.71 -16.21
CA THR A 70 -10.59 -1.73 -17.23
C THR A 70 -9.84 -1.88 -18.55
N THR A 71 -8.52 -2.08 -18.50
CA THR A 71 -7.70 -2.23 -19.71
C THR A 71 -7.97 -3.55 -20.41
N GLN A 72 -8.22 -4.63 -19.65
CA GLN A 72 -8.52 -5.93 -20.23
C GLN A 72 -9.97 -6.05 -20.74
N ALA A 73 -10.94 -5.41 -20.07
CA ALA A 73 -12.32 -5.27 -20.54
C ALA A 73 -12.39 -4.50 -21.86
N TYR A 74 -11.57 -3.45 -22.03
CA TYR A 74 -11.49 -2.68 -23.25
C TYR A 74 -11.14 -3.53 -24.47
N VAL A 75 -10.09 -4.34 -24.36
CA VAL A 75 -9.60 -5.21 -25.46
C VAL A 75 -10.55 -6.40 -25.71
N SER A 76 -11.41 -6.73 -24.76
CA SER A 76 -12.25 -7.95 -24.82
C SER A 76 -13.70 -7.73 -25.27
N GLY A 77 -14.09 -6.51 -25.63
CA GLY A 77 -15.41 -6.23 -26.23
C GLY A 77 -16.11 -4.95 -25.74
N MET A 78 -15.55 -4.29 -24.71
CA MET A 78 -16.11 -3.03 -24.20
C MET A 78 -15.97 -1.91 -25.24
N LYS A 79 -14.90 -1.92 -26.05
CA LYS A 79 -14.70 -0.99 -27.17
C LYS A 79 -15.87 -1.04 -28.16
N GLU A 80 -16.23 -2.23 -28.62
CA GLU A 80 -17.26 -2.45 -29.64
C GLU A 80 -18.66 -2.13 -29.10
N SER A 81 -18.89 -2.41 -27.81
CA SER A 81 -20.21 -2.24 -27.19
C SER A 81 -20.54 -0.78 -26.84
N LEU A 82 -19.53 0.04 -26.55
CA LEU A 82 -19.70 1.46 -26.26
C LEU A 82 -19.36 2.37 -27.46
N SER A 83 -18.98 1.78 -28.61
CA SER A 83 -18.48 2.51 -29.79
C SER A 83 -17.28 3.42 -29.50
N LEU A 84 -16.41 3.03 -28.56
CA LEU A 84 -15.25 3.83 -28.13
C LEU A 84 -14.06 3.58 -29.07
N TYR A 85 -14.13 4.10 -30.30
CA TYR A 85 -13.08 3.91 -31.31
C TYR A 85 -12.15 5.14 -31.35
N GLY A 86 -11.04 5.11 -30.61
CA GLY A 86 -9.99 6.13 -30.72
C GLY A 86 -9.19 6.39 -29.43
N ASN A 87 -8.85 7.65 -29.18
CA ASN A 87 -8.03 8.09 -28.06
C ASN A 87 -8.79 8.19 -26.72
N GLU A 88 -10.07 7.83 -26.70
CA GLU A 88 -10.96 7.96 -25.54
C GLU A 88 -10.48 7.10 -24.35
N LEU A 89 -9.91 5.92 -24.60
CA LEU A 89 -9.31 5.10 -23.53
C LEU A 89 -8.12 5.82 -22.86
N VAL A 90 -7.30 6.50 -23.66
CA VAL A 90 -6.17 7.28 -23.16
C VAL A 90 -6.68 8.48 -22.38
N GLU A 91 -7.76 9.13 -22.82
CA GLU A 91 -8.42 10.20 -22.09
C GLU A 91 -8.99 9.73 -20.74
N PHE A 92 -9.70 8.59 -20.68
CA PHE A 92 -10.19 8.02 -19.41
C PHE A 92 -9.06 7.71 -18.44
N THR A 93 -7.96 7.13 -18.94
CA THR A 93 -6.77 6.84 -18.12
C THR A 93 -6.11 8.14 -17.63
N THR A 94 -6.13 9.19 -18.45
CA THR A 94 -5.58 10.51 -18.11
C THR A 94 -6.42 11.18 -17.03
N PHE A 95 -7.76 11.17 -17.13
CA PHE A 95 -8.64 11.69 -16.10
C PHE A 95 -8.49 10.95 -14.77
N PHE A 96 -8.38 9.62 -14.80
CA PHE A 96 -8.08 8.83 -13.59
C PHE A 96 -6.74 9.22 -12.96
N SER A 97 -5.70 9.40 -13.79
CA SER A 97 -4.36 9.78 -13.31
C SER A 97 -4.32 11.18 -12.70
N ILE A 98 -5.05 12.14 -13.27
CA ILE A 98 -5.18 13.50 -12.72
C ILE A 98 -5.90 13.45 -11.36
N GLY A 99 -7.01 12.72 -11.27
CA GLY A 99 -7.74 12.53 -10.02
C GLY A 99 -6.87 11.91 -8.93
N TYR A 100 -6.13 10.86 -9.28
CA TYR A 100 -5.19 10.20 -8.37
C TYR A 100 -4.06 11.14 -7.91
N ALA A 101 -3.47 11.94 -8.82
CA ALA A 101 -2.40 12.88 -8.48
C ALA A 101 -2.86 14.00 -7.52
N ILE A 102 -4.10 14.47 -7.66
CA ILE A 102 -4.66 15.48 -6.75
C ILE A 102 -5.00 14.85 -5.40
N ALA A 103 -5.53 13.63 -5.39
CA ALA A 103 -5.97 12.95 -4.16
C ALA A 103 -4.83 12.43 -3.29
N ILE A 104 -3.68 12.06 -3.88
CA ILE A 104 -2.58 11.43 -3.15
C ILE A 104 -1.93 12.35 -2.11
N VAL A 105 -1.76 13.65 -2.39
CA VAL A 105 -1.10 14.57 -1.44
C VAL A 105 -1.98 14.81 -0.20
N PRO A 106 -3.29 15.12 -0.32
CA PRO A 106 -4.20 15.17 0.81
C PRO A 106 -4.34 13.85 1.57
N SER A 107 -4.38 12.70 0.88
CA SER A 107 -4.54 11.39 1.55
C SER A 107 -3.36 11.11 2.49
N GLN A 108 -2.14 11.33 2.00
CA GLN A 108 -0.91 11.15 2.75
C GLN A 108 -0.80 12.15 3.92
N LEU A 109 -1.21 13.41 3.71
CA LEU A 109 -1.25 14.40 4.80
C LEU A 109 -2.29 14.05 5.88
N THR A 110 -3.43 13.49 5.48
CA THR A 110 -4.49 13.08 6.40
C THR A 110 -4.04 11.92 7.30
N GLN A 111 -3.29 10.96 6.76
CA GLN A 111 -2.70 9.84 7.52
C GLN A 111 -1.71 10.30 8.61
N THR A 112 -1.08 11.47 8.45
CA THR A 112 -0.20 12.02 9.50
C THR A 112 -0.95 12.68 10.67
N LYS A 113 -2.21 13.08 10.46
CA LYS A 113 -2.99 13.85 11.44
C LYS A 113 -4.11 13.05 12.10
N ILE A 114 -4.72 12.13 11.35
CA ILE A 114 -5.88 11.36 11.80
C ILE A 114 -5.44 9.93 12.11
N ARG A 115 -5.90 9.40 13.25
CA ARG A 115 -5.62 8.02 13.65
C ARG A 115 -6.15 7.05 12.58
N PRO A 116 -5.37 6.02 12.18
CA PRO A 116 -5.79 5.05 11.15
C PRO A 116 -7.17 4.41 11.41
N SER A 117 -7.56 4.28 12.68
CA SER A 117 -8.86 3.74 13.10
C SER A 117 -10.08 4.51 12.62
N HIS A 118 -9.98 5.84 12.56
CA HIS A 118 -11.07 6.69 12.12
C HIS A 118 -11.11 6.83 10.60
N ILE A 119 -9.96 6.69 9.93
CA ILE A 119 -9.85 6.63 8.47
C ILE A 119 -10.52 5.36 7.96
N CYS A 120 -10.19 4.20 8.53
CA CYS A 120 -10.75 2.91 8.11
C CYS A 120 -12.29 2.85 8.22
N ARG A 121 -12.90 3.59 9.17
CA ARG A 121 -14.36 3.70 9.29
C ARG A 121 -15.00 4.63 8.25
N LYS A 122 -14.27 5.65 7.79
CA LYS A 122 -14.80 6.66 6.86
C LYS A 122 -14.52 6.33 5.39
N GLU A 123 -13.42 5.64 5.11
CA GLU A 123 -12.98 5.31 3.74
C GLU A 123 -13.47 3.95 3.23
N CYS A 124 -14.49 3.37 3.85
CA CYS A 124 -15.11 2.10 3.43
C CYS A 124 -15.77 2.15 2.03
N LYS A 125 -15.62 3.24 1.27
CA LYS A 125 -16.25 3.43 -0.05
C LYS A 125 -15.30 3.56 -1.24
N ASP A 126 -13.98 3.70 -1.06
CA ASP A 126 -13.06 3.75 -2.21
C ASP A 126 -11.73 3.01 -1.92
N CYS A 127 -11.14 2.43 -2.97
CA CYS A 127 -10.01 1.49 -3.05
C CYS A 127 -8.66 1.87 -2.37
N ILE A 128 -8.63 2.78 -1.40
CA ILE A 128 -7.42 3.23 -0.68
C ILE A 128 -7.09 2.29 0.50
N CYS A 129 -7.35 0.99 0.37
CA CYS A 129 -6.94 -0.01 1.37
C CYS A 129 -5.41 -0.19 1.40
N THR A 130 -4.70 0.12 0.31
CA THR A 130 -3.25 -0.04 0.21
C THR A 130 -2.47 0.96 1.07
N GLU A 131 -2.94 2.21 1.17
CA GLU A 131 -2.22 3.24 1.94
C GLU A 131 -2.45 3.06 3.46
N ILE A 132 -3.63 2.57 3.86
CA ILE A 132 -3.97 2.23 5.25
C ILE A 132 -3.09 1.07 5.77
N LEU A 133 -2.62 0.22 4.86
CA LEU A 133 -1.74 -0.91 5.17
C LEU A 133 -0.36 -0.48 5.69
N PHE A 134 0.18 0.63 5.21
CA PHE A 134 1.38 1.24 5.79
C PHE A 134 1.17 1.67 7.26
N GLY A 135 -0.07 2.01 7.63
CA GLY A 135 -0.47 2.26 9.01
C GLY A 135 -0.49 1.00 9.88
N GLY A 136 -0.99 -0.13 9.35
CA GLY A 136 -0.99 -1.44 10.01
C GLY A 136 0.41 -2.05 10.14
N PHE A 137 1.29 -1.79 9.18
CA PHE A 137 2.70 -2.20 9.27
C PHE A 137 3.47 -1.46 10.38
N ARG A 138 2.95 -0.37 10.94
CA ARG A 138 3.61 0.35 12.06
C ARG A 138 3.80 -0.48 13.33
N VAL A 139 3.13 -1.62 13.46
CA VAL A 139 3.32 -2.56 14.58
C VAL A 139 4.67 -3.29 14.48
N HIS A 140 5.33 -3.20 13.34
CA HIS A 140 6.56 -3.93 13.04
C HIS A 140 7.80 -3.05 13.12
N THR A 141 8.93 -3.68 13.40
CA THR A 141 10.23 -3.01 13.45
C THR A 141 10.68 -2.59 12.04
N PRO A 142 11.51 -1.53 11.93
CA PRO A 142 11.95 -1.02 10.64
C PRO A 142 12.76 -2.04 9.82
N GLU A 143 13.47 -2.95 10.49
CA GLU A 143 14.24 -4.03 9.85
C GLU A 143 13.35 -5.06 9.14
N GLU A 144 12.19 -5.37 9.72
CA GLU A 144 11.27 -6.36 9.16
C GLU A 144 10.29 -5.73 8.13
N LEU A 145 10.17 -4.40 8.14
CA LEU A 145 9.25 -3.67 7.25
C LEU A 145 9.60 -3.85 5.78
N GLY A 146 10.89 -3.80 5.42
CA GLY A 146 11.35 -3.91 4.04
C GLY A 146 10.95 -5.23 3.37
N THR A 147 11.14 -6.36 4.08
CA THR A 147 10.76 -7.68 3.57
C THR A 147 9.26 -7.81 3.37
N ARG A 148 8.45 -7.27 4.29
CA ARG A 148 6.98 -7.32 4.18
C ARG A 148 6.46 -6.44 3.04
N LEU A 149 7.08 -5.29 2.80
CA LEU A 149 6.79 -4.45 1.62
C LEU A 149 7.16 -5.16 0.31
N ALA A 150 8.24 -5.94 0.29
CA ALA A 150 8.60 -6.73 -0.88
C ALA A 150 7.54 -7.82 -1.18
N ILE A 151 7.06 -8.53 -0.14
CA ILE A 151 5.99 -9.53 -0.29
C ILE A 151 4.69 -8.87 -0.78
N PHE A 152 4.37 -7.68 -0.27
CA PHE A 152 3.26 -6.88 -0.78
C PHE A 152 3.46 -6.51 -2.26
N GLY A 153 4.67 -6.13 -2.67
CA GLY A 153 4.98 -5.83 -4.07
C GLY A 153 4.73 -6.99 -5.04
N VAL A 154 4.93 -8.24 -4.60
CA VAL A 154 4.65 -9.44 -5.42
C VAL A 154 3.15 -9.62 -5.67
N SER A 155 2.29 -9.17 -4.74
CA SER A 155 0.84 -9.32 -4.88
C SER A 155 0.28 -8.62 -6.12
N GLY A 156 0.89 -7.51 -6.55
CA GLY A 156 0.40 -6.77 -7.71
C GLY A 156 0.62 -7.48 -9.04
N THR A 157 1.77 -8.16 -9.20
CA THR A 157 1.98 -9.02 -10.37
C THR A 157 1.04 -10.22 -10.34
N ALA A 158 0.80 -10.81 -9.17
CA ALA A 158 -0.14 -11.90 -9.01
C ALA A 158 -1.58 -11.49 -9.37
N GLY A 159 -2.02 -10.30 -8.97
CA GLY A 159 -3.36 -9.77 -9.30
C GLY A 159 -3.64 -9.72 -10.80
N ASN A 160 -2.67 -9.24 -11.58
CA ASN A 160 -2.78 -9.20 -13.04
C ASN A 160 -2.89 -10.60 -13.67
N MET A 161 -2.18 -11.58 -13.10
CA MET A 161 -2.24 -12.97 -13.57
C MET A 161 -3.61 -13.60 -13.27
N PHE A 162 -4.13 -13.42 -12.05
CA PHE A 162 -5.45 -13.94 -11.67
C PHE A 162 -6.58 -13.29 -12.45
N LEU A 163 -6.48 -11.99 -12.75
CA LEU A 163 -7.47 -11.28 -13.58
C LEU A 163 -7.61 -11.93 -14.96
N GLY A 164 -6.49 -12.24 -15.63
CA GLY A 164 -6.53 -12.86 -16.96
C GLY A 164 -7.21 -14.23 -16.96
N ILE A 165 -6.94 -15.04 -15.92
CA ILE A 165 -7.60 -16.34 -15.72
C ILE A 165 -9.10 -16.15 -15.44
N LEU A 166 -9.44 -15.22 -14.55
CA LEU A 166 -10.83 -14.90 -14.21
C LEU A 166 -11.60 -14.44 -15.44
N GLN A 167 -11.04 -13.55 -16.23
CA GLN A 167 -11.62 -13.10 -17.49
C GLN A 167 -11.87 -14.27 -18.44
N ALA A 168 -10.87 -15.12 -18.70
CA ALA A 168 -11.05 -16.29 -19.57
C ALA A 168 -12.18 -17.22 -19.06
N ALA A 169 -12.29 -17.41 -17.75
CA ALA A 169 -13.34 -18.22 -17.15
C ALA A 169 -14.74 -17.59 -17.27
N LEU A 170 -14.86 -16.27 -17.08
CA LEU A 170 -16.14 -15.56 -17.20
C LEU A 170 -16.65 -15.56 -18.63
N TYR A 171 -15.78 -15.32 -19.61
CA TYR A 171 -16.14 -15.35 -21.03
C TYR A 171 -16.57 -16.74 -21.48
N LYS A 172 -16.00 -17.81 -20.93
CA LYS A 172 -16.38 -19.19 -21.29
C LYS A 172 -17.73 -19.61 -20.70
N ASN A 173 -18.05 -19.19 -19.48
CA ASN A 173 -19.19 -19.73 -18.73
C ASN A 173 -20.39 -18.78 -18.60
N LEU A 174 -20.16 -17.47 -18.72
CA LEU A 174 -21.14 -16.42 -18.38
C LEU A 174 -21.37 -15.41 -19.51
N ASP A 175 -20.75 -15.59 -20.68
CA ASP A 175 -21.01 -14.71 -21.82
C ASP A 175 -22.44 -14.91 -22.34
N GLY A 176 -23.22 -13.82 -22.37
CA GLY A 176 -24.65 -13.84 -22.68
C GLY A 176 -25.55 -14.28 -21.53
N ALA A 177 -24.99 -14.70 -20.38
CA ALA A 177 -25.79 -15.04 -19.21
C ALA A 177 -26.46 -13.78 -18.64
N GLY A 178 -27.80 -13.81 -18.50
CA GLY A 178 -28.58 -12.65 -18.04
C GLY A 178 -28.62 -11.48 -19.02
N GLY A 179 -28.26 -11.68 -20.29
CA GLY A 179 -28.21 -10.62 -21.31
C GLY A 179 -27.01 -9.68 -21.18
N LEU A 180 -26.07 -10.00 -20.29
CA LEU A 180 -24.84 -9.25 -20.08
C LEU A 180 -23.68 -9.91 -20.82
N GLN A 181 -22.76 -9.09 -21.32
CA GLN A 181 -21.54 -9.55 -21.98
C GLN A 181 -20.45 -9.91 -20.97
N GLY A 182 -19.50 -10.76 -21.37
CA GLY A 182 -18.40 -11.22 -20.50
C GLY A 182 -17.62 -10.11 -19.76
N TRP A 183 -17.39 -8.95 -20.37
CA TRP A 183 -16.71 -7.82 -19.70
C TRP A 183 -17.54 -7.16 -18.61
N GLN A 184 -18.88 -7.19 -18.70
CA GLN A 184 -19.75 -6.62 -17.66
C GLN A 184 -19.75 -7.53 -16.43
N TRP A 185 -19.78 -8.84 -16.64
CA TRP A 185 -19.62 -9.83 -15.57
C TRP A 185 -18.27 -9.70 -14.87
N LEU A 186 -17.21 -9.33 -15.59
CA LEU A 186 -15.90 -9.06 -15.00
C LEU A 186 -16.00 -8.01 -13.89
N PHE A 187 -16.59 -6.84 -14.18
CA PHE A 187 -16.73 -5.77 -13.18
C PHE A 187 -17.65 -6.13 -12.01
N ILE A 188 -18.72 -6.88 -12.27
CA ILE A 188 -19.64 -7.32 -11.20
C ILE A 188 -18.90 -8.26 -10.25
N VAL A 189 -18.19 -9.26 -10.78
CA VAL A 189 -17.50 -10.26 -9.97
C VAL A 189 -16.33 -9.64 -9.21
N THR A 190 -15.50 -8.81 -9.85
CA THR A 190 -14.38 -8.15 -9.16
C THR A 190 -14.89 -7.19 -8.08
N GLY A 191 -15.94 -6.41 -8.36
CA GLY A 191 -16.59 -5.52 -7.40
C GLY A 191 -17.17 -6.27 -6.19
N CYS A 192 -17.81 -7.43 -6.39
CA CYS A 192 -18.31 -8.27 -5.31
C CYS A 192 -17.18 -8.82 -4.42
N ILE A 193 -16.08 -9.29 -5.03
CA ILE A 193 -14.91 -9.79 -4.30
C ILE A 193 -14.30 -8.66 -3.45
N THR A 194 -14.11 -7.47 -4.03
CA THR A 194 -13.54 -6.31 -3.35
C THR A 194 -14.44 -5.83 -2.21
N MET A 195 -15.76 -5.81 -2.40
CA MET A 195 -16.72 -5.44 -1.36
C MET A 195 -16.68 -6.42 -0.18
N ALA A 196 -16.72 -7.73 -0.45
CA ALA A 196 -16.67 -8.76 0.59
C ALA A 196 -15.35 -8.71 1.37
N TRP A 197 -14.22 -8.49 0.68
CA TRP A 197 -12.91 -8.38 1.32
C TRP A 197 -12.75 -7.10 2.14
N GLY A 198 -13.30 -5.99 1.66
CA GLY A 198 -13.35 -4.72 2.39
C GLY A 198 -14.13 -4.85 3.69
N MET A 199 -15.29 -5.51 3.67
CA MET A 199 -16.07 -5.79 4.87
C MET A 199 -15.30 -6.65 5.88
N LEU A 200 -14.55 -7.65 5.41
CA LEU A 200 -13.70 -8.47 6.27
C LEU A 200 -12.55 -7.67 6.89
N GLY A 201 -11.97 -6.72 6.14
CA GLY A 201 -10.91 -5.82 6.60
C GLY A 201 -11.29 -5.03 7.85
N LEU A 202 -12.55 -4.60 7.99
CA LEU A 202 -13.03 -3.86 9.17
C LEU A 202 -12.90 -4.64 10.49
N PHE A 203 -12.92 -5.97 10.43
CA PHE A 203 -12.80 -6.83 11.62
C PHE A 203 -11.37 -7.29 11.87
N ILE A 204 -10.57 -7.42 10.81
CA ILE A 204 -9.21 -7.98 10.86
C ILE A 204 -8.18 -6.92 11.23
N ILE A 205 -8.27 -5.70 10.68
CA ILE A 205 -7.22 -4.69 10.76
C ILE A 205 -7.13 -4.14 12.20
N PRO A 206 -6.01 -4.40 12.90
CA PRO A 206 -5.71 -3.75 14.15
C PRO A 206 -5.23 -2.32 13.89
N ASP A 207 -5.76 -1.39 14.68
CA ASP A 207 -5.20 -0.06 14.81
C ASP A 207 -3.81 -0.10 15.48
N SER A 208 -3.34 1.03 16.00
CA SER A 208 -2.16 1.08 16.86
C SER A 208 -2.31 0.14 18.07
N PRO A 209 -1.24 -0.58 18.49
CA PRO A 209 -1.30 -1.58 19.57
C PRO A 209 -1.73 -0.99 20.93
N SER A 210 -1.64 0.33 21.11
CA SER A 210 -2.16 1.03 22.29
C SER A 210 -3.69 1.18 22.32
N ILE A 211 -4.38 1.12 21.17
CA ILE A 211 -5.84 1.35 21.04
C ILE A 211 -6.58 0.31 20.19
N THR A 212 -5.93 -0.80 19.83
CA THR A 212 -6.48 -1.88 18.99
C THR A 212 -7.93 -2.32 19.28
N ARG A 213 -8.78 -2.37 18.24
CA ARG A 213 -10.15 -2.94 18.32
C ARG A 213 -10.25 -4.38 17.80
N ALA A 214 -9.16 -4.95 17.31
CA ALA A 214 -9.11 -6.30 16.76
C ALA A 214 -9.55 -7.36 17.79
N LEU A 215 -10.58 -8.14 17.42
CA LEU A 215 -11.20 -9.14 18.30
C LEU A 215 -10.27 -10.34 18.58
N TRP A 216 -9.31 -10.59 17.69
CA TRP A 216 -8.45 -11.78 17.69
C TRP A 216 -7.19 -11.65 18.56
N LEU A 217 -6.87 -10.43 19.03
CA LEU A 217 -5.65 -10.14 19.81
C LEU A 217 -5.95 -10.14 21.32
N THR A 218 -5.26 -11.00 22.07
CA THR A 218 -5.43 -11.10 23.52
C THR A 218 -4.78 -9.90 24.22
N LYS A 219 -5.33 -9.48 25.37
CA LYS A 219 -4.77 -8.39 26.21
C LYS A 219 -3.28 -8.60 26.55
N THR A 220 -2.87 -9.86 26.74
CA THR A 220 -1.47 -10.24 27.02
C THR A 220 -0.57 -10.06 25.80
N GLU A 221 -1.02 -10.48 24.62
CA GLU A 221 -0.29 -10.33 23.34
C GLU A 221 -0.12 -8.84 22.99
N ARG A 222 -1.15 -8.05 23.23
CA ARG A 222 -1.11 -6.59 23.08
C ARG A 222 -0.01 -5.95 23.93
N LYS A 223 0.11 -6.33 25.20
CA LYS A 223 1.10 -5.74 26.11
C LYS A 223 2.53 -6.01 25.61
N ILE A 224 2.78 -7.22 25.10
CA ILE A 224 4.06 -7.60 24.49
C ILE A 224 4.37 -6.71 23.27
N ALA A 225 3.39 -6.47 22.39
CA ALA A 225 3.58 -5.61 21.22
C ALA A 225 3.86 -4.14 21.58
N VAL A 226 3.20 -3.61 22.62
CA VAL A 226 3.46 -2.25 23.12
C VAL A 226 4.86 -2.13 23.74
N ASP A 227 5.25 -3.09 24.58
CA ASP A 227 6.58 -3.11 25.20
C ASP A 227 7.69 -3.22 24.13
N ARG A 228 7.45 -4.01 23.06
CA ARG A 228 8.36 -4.11 21.90
C ARG A 228 8.53 -2.78 21.16
N MET A 229 7.45 -2.04 20.90
CA MET A 229 7.60 -0.75 20.23
C MET A 229 8.25 0.32 21.12
N ALA A 230 8.03 0.24 22.43
CA ALA A 230 8.68 1.12 23.39
C ALA A 230 10.20 0.89 23.44
N SER A 231 10.69 -0.34 23.30
CA SER A 231 12.13 -0.64 23.30
C SER A 231 12.88 -0.07 22.09
N TYR A 232 12.20 0.11 20.94
CA TYR A 232 12.77 0.75 19.74
C TYR A 232 12.65 2.28 19.73
N GLY A 233 12.17 2.89 20.82
CA GLY A 233 12.04 4.36 20.93
C GLY A 233 10.95 4.96 20.03
N ILE A 234 10.06 4.13 19.47
CA ILE A 234 8.94 4.59 18.64
C ILE A 234 7.83 5.07 19.58
N LYS A 235 7.80 6.37 19.88
CA LYS A 235 6.70 7.00 20.62
C LYS A 235 5.47 7.09 19.72
N THR A 236 4.57 6.11 19.85
CA THR A 236 3.42 5.91 18.95
C THR A 236 2.27 6.91 19.10
N ASN A 237 2.38 7.92 19.98
CA ASN A 237 1.21 8.70 20.42
C ASN A 237 1.34 10.23 20.35
N GLU A 238 2.45 10.79 19.86
CA GLU A 238 2.60 12.24 19.74
C GLU A 238 2.39 12.69 18.30
N LEU A 239 1.34 13.49 18.08
CA LEU A 239 1.14 14.19 16.82
C LEU A 239 2.37 15.09 16.58
N VAL A 240 3.08 14.87 15.49
CA VAL A 240 4.26 15.67 15.16
C VAL A 240 3.82 17.11 14.89
N ASN A 241 4.37 18.05 15.65
CA ASN A 241 4.07 19.47 15.46
C ASN A 241 4.43 19.89 14.03
N ARG A 242 3.54 20.66 13.37
CA ARG A 242 3.71 21.14 11.98
C ARG A 242 5.06 21.84 11.77
N GLN A 243 5.55 22.55 12.78
CA GLN A 243 6.84 23.24 12.73
C GLN A 243 8.02 22.26 12.62
N VAL A 244 7.95 21.11 13.29
CA VAL A 244 8.96 20.05 13.22
C VAL A 244 8.93 19.36 11.86
N VAL A 245 7.73 19.11 11.32
CA VAL A 245 7.56 18.55 9.96
C VAL A 245 8.12 19.49 8.91
N LEU A 246 7.78 20.78 8.95
CA LEU A 246 8.30 21.79 8.03
C LEU A 246 9.83 21.92 8.10
N LYS A 247 10.40 21.84 9.30
CA LYS A 247 11.86 21.84 9.49
C LYS A 247 12.51 20.60 8.87
N LYS A 248 11.90 19.41 9.02
CA LYS A 248 12.36 18.16 8.41
C LYS A 248 12.21 18.16 6.88
N ILE A 249 11.11 18.65 6.33
CA ILE A 249 10.92 18.80 4.88
C ILE A 249 11.99 19.72 4.31
N ARG A 250 12.25 20.86 4.96
CA ARG A 250 13.32 21.78 4.53
C ARG A 250 14.71 21.14 4.62
N ALA A 251 14.95 20.27 5.59
CA ALA A 251 16.21 19.52 5.68
C ALA A 251 16.32 18.47 4.57
N LEU A 252 15.23 17.75 4.25
CA LEU A 252 15.18 16.75 3.19
C LEU A 252 15.41 17.38 1.81
N LEU A 253 14.83 18.55 1.54
CA LEU A 253 15.04 19.25 0.27
C LEU A 253 16.48 19.74 0.07
N LYS A 254 17.24 19.92 1.16
CA LYS A 254 18.64 20.36 1.12
C LYS A 254 19.63 19.20 1.07
N SER A 255 19.23 17.98 1.47
CA SER A 255 20.14 16.84 1.49
C SER A 255 20.32 16.23 0.08
N PRO A 256 21.56 16.05 -0.39
CA PRO A 256 21.83 15.49 -1.72
C PRO A 256 21.35 14.02 -1.84
N LEU A 257 21.36 13.27 -0.74
CA LEU A 257 20.87 11.89 -0.71
C LEU A 257 19.37 11.80 -1.04
N SER A 258 18.57 12.79 -0.62
CA SER A 258 17.14 12.83 -0.94
C SER A 258 16.90 13.07 -2.43
N TRP A 259 17.71 13.91 -3.07
CA TRP A 259 17.64 14.12 -4.52
C TRP A 259 18.05 12.89 -5.31
N LEU A 260 19.09 12.17 -4.86
CA LEU A 260 19.48 10.89 -5.45
C LEU A 260 18.35 9.85 -5.34
N TYR A 261 17.69 9.78 -4.19
CA TYR A 261 16.53 8.90 -4.01
C TYR A 261 15.35 9.28 -4.92
N ILE A 262 15.02 10.57 -5.04
CA ILE A 262 13.95 11.04 -5.94
C ILE A 262 14.28 10.71 -7.39
N ALA A 263 15.53 10.92 -7.82
CA ALA A 263 15.97 10.59 -9.17
C ALA A 263 15.88 9.08 -9.46
N ALA A 264 16.32 8.24 -8.52
CA ALA A 264 16.22 6.79 -8.65
C ALA A 264 14.76 6.31 -8.72
N TYR A 265 13.88 6.89 -7.88
CA TYR A 265 12.46 6.58 -7.89
C TYR A 265 11.77 7.03 -9.19
N LEU A 266 12.11 8.21 -9.70
CA LEU A 266 11.60 8.71 -10.98
C LEU A 266 12.01 7.76 -12.11
N GLN A 267 13.27 7.34 -12.17
CA GLN A 267 13.72 6.37 -13.17
C GLN A 267 12.94 5.05 -13.09
N TYR A 268 12.69 4.53 -11.89
CA TYR A 268 11.87 3.34 -11.70
C TYR A 268 10.44 3.53 -12.21
N ALA A 269 9.79 4.65 -11.89
CA ALA A 269 8.42 4.94 -12.31
C ALA A 269 8.29 5.06 -13.84
N TRP A 270 9.26 5.69 -14.50
CA TRP A 270 9.28 5.83 -15.96
C TRP A 270 9.55 4.48 -16.65
N SER A 271 10.46 3.66 -16.10
CA SER A 271 10.78 2.34 -16.64
C SER A 271 9.55 1.43 -16.70
N GLN A 272 8.66 1.45 -15.70
CA GLN A 272 7.44 0.66 -15.70
C GLN A 272 6.50 1.00 -16.87
N ARG A 273 6.50 2.25 -17.34
CA ARG A 273 5.66 2.72 -18.48
C ARG A 273 6.24 2.36 -19.84
N CYS A 274 7.55 2.11 -19.92
CA CYS A 274 8.20 1.68 -21.16
C CYS A 274 7.63 0.37 -21.72
N ASN A 275 7.18 -0.54 -20.84
CA ASN A 275 6.55 -1.80 -21.25
C ASN A 275 5.30 -1.59 -22.12
N SER A 276 4.57 -0.50 -21.91
CA SER A 276 3.36 -0.18 -22.69
C SER A 276 3.69 0.32 -24.11
N TYR A 277 4.84 0.97 -24.32
CA TYR A 277 5.27 1.45 -25.65
C TYR A 277 5.78 0.34 -26.55
N PHE A 278 6.25 -0.77 -25.98
CA PHE A 278 6.77 -1.90 -26.76
C PHE A 278 5.69 -2.53 -27.65
N LEU A 279 4.44 -2.59 -27.19
CA LEU A 279 3.32 -3.09 -28.01
C LEU A 279 3.05 -2.20 -29.22
N LEU A 280 3.14 -0.87 -29.08
CA LEU A 280 3.03 0.06 -30.19
C LEU A 280 4.18 -0.10 -31.19
N TYR A 281 5.39 -0.37 -30.70
CA TYR A 281 6.55 -0.66 -31.54
C TYR A 281 6.36 -1.95 -32.36
N LEU A 282 5.86 -3.03 -31.75
CA LEU A 282 5.52 -4.26 -32.46
C LEU A 282 4.41 -4.05 -33.50
N LYS A 283 3.37 -3.28 -33.16
CA LYS A 283 2.28 -2.91 -34.07
C LYS A 283 2.81 -2.12 -35.27
N HIS A 284 3.76 -1.21 -35.03
CA HIS A 284 4.43 -0.45 -36.09
C HIS A 284 5.25 -1.35 -37.03
N LEU A 285 6.00 -2.31 -36.49
CA LEU A 285 6.78 -3.28 -37.29
C LEU A 285 5.88 -4.12 -38.19
N HIS A 286 4.70 -4.53 -37.69
CA HIS A 286 3.73 -5.31 -38.46
C HIS A 286 3.08 -4.50 -39.60
N CYS A 287 3.12 -3.16 -39.50
CA CYS A 287 2.63 -2.22 -40.50
C CYS A 287 3.69 -1.84 -41.55
N GLN A 288 4.95 -2.27 -41.40
CA GLN A 288 5.98 -2.03 -42.42
C GLN A 288 5.98 -3.13 -43.50
N PRO A 289 6.13 -2.77 -44.78
CA PRO A 289 6.30 -3.76 -45.83
C PRO A 289 7.60 -4.55 -45.60
N HIS A 290 7.48 -5.88 -45.48
CA HIS A 290 8.63 -6.78 -45.35
C HIS A 290 9.58 -6.62 -46.56
N PRO A 291 10.91 -6.57 -46.37
CA PRO A 291 11.89 -6.47 -47.46
C PRO A 291 11.91 -7.69 -48.40
N LEU A 292 11.28 -8.80 -48.01
CA LEU A 292 11.08 -9.99 -48.84
C LEU A 292 9.63 -10.06 -49.36
N GLY A 293 9.28 -9.13 -50.26
CA GLY A 293 8.39 -9.37 -51.41
C GLY A 293 7.00 -9.99 -51.23
N ARG A 294 6.42 -10.14 -50.03
CA ARG A 294 5.02 -10.59 -49.88
C ARG A 294 4.14 -9.40 -49.47
N ILE A 295 3.61 -8.77 -50.50
CA ILE A 295 2.72 -7.62 -50.47
C ILE A 295 1.45 -7.96 -49.67
N ARG A 296 1.39 -7.54 -48.40
CA ARG A 296 0.12 -7.28 -47.72
C ARG A 296 -0.08 -5.77 -47.78
N ASN A 297 -0.69 -5.30 -48.88
CA ASN A 297 -1.05 -3.90 -49.07
C ASN A 297 -2.11 -3.50 -48.03
N LEU A 298 -1.70 -3.17 -46.79
CA LEU A 298 -2.51 -2.30 -45.96
C LEU A 298 -2.19 -0.87 -46.38
N ASN A 299 -3.20 -0.13 -46.81
CA ASN A 299 -3.05 1.27 -47.17
C ASN A 299 -2.46 2.05 -45.98
N ARG A 300 -1.62 3.05 -46.23
CA ARG A 300 -1.03 3.92 -45.20
C ARG A 300 -2.10 4.56 -44.29
N HIS A 301 -3.33 4.71 -44.80
CA HIS A 301 -4.54 5.08 -44.05
C HIS A 301 -5.08 3.99 -43.11
N GLN A 302 -5.07 2.71 -43.51
CA GLN A 302 -5.45 1.57 -42.65
C GLN A 302 -4.42 1.31 -41.54
N CYS A 303 -3.13 1.55 -41.79
CA CYS A 303 -2.13 1.52 -40.72
C CYS A 303 -2.25 2.71 -39.77
N ARG A 304 -2.61 3.91 -40.27
CA ARG A 304 -2.90 5.06 -39.40
C ARG A 304 -4.12 4.82 -38.52
N SER A 305 -5.20 4.26 -39.07
CA SER A 305 -6.39 3.94 -38.28
C SER A 305 -6.11 2.88 -37.23
N GLN A 306 -5.31 1.86 -37.54
CA GLN A 306 -4.89 0.87 -36.55
C GLN A 306 -3.92 1.44 -35.51
N LEU A 307 -3.05 2.40 -35.82
CA LEU A 307 -2.16 3.03 -34.83
C LEU A 307 -2.88 4.02 -33.91
N SER A 308 -4.06 4.51 -34.31
CA SER A 308 -4.95 5.35 -33.49
C SER A 308 -6.00 4.57 -32.69
N GLU A 309 -6.05 3.24 -32.84
CA GLU A 309 -6.85 2.28 -32.05
C GLU A 309 -5.99 1.53 -31.03
#